data_AF-A0A8C3J0S4-F1
#
_entry.id   AF-A0A8C3J0S4-F1
#
_cell.length_a   1.000
_cell.length_b   1.000
_cell.length_c   1.000
_cell.angle_alpha   90.00
_cell.angle_beta   90.00
_cell.angle_gamma   90.00
#
_symmetry.space_group_name_H-M   'P 1'
#
loop_
_entity.id
_entity.type
_entity.pdbx_description
1 polymer ?
#
loop_
_entity_poly.entity_id
_entity_poly.type
_entity_poly.pdbx_seq_one_letter_code
_entity_poly.pdbx_strand_id
1 'polypeptide(L)'
;MIVPTGDHYTMVDFATAHFREAQSMQGLKGMPSEKKGAAHLVQHTKVPIQESLLRFSDSELNELATKNFKTLMRFMGDQSKLKNQNDIECISEILQLCKEKESLRDEIYCQVIKQVTHNHNQEGVMRGWLLLNLLTGYFLPSNILVPYATKFLQLASSDPSSIHHDIAKTCQSNLRKNFMYGGRRHLPFTVELEALLNGRGARRLVILMPGGMEYLTRIKTFTVAKEVLQEICEKMGAGDQEEMEEFVLFAIRNNNNDLDKTVRPMKPEDYLHDYLLEDNLVTVTLRRLIWTTPLHFENKIYTDFHYGQVLWDYLNGKILLGHSEDMERQVCILAMLQHCAKTEQQNSGPSRQDLEEYTPKTLQSSISPQALQNQVGMLLRTRQALRPLDAKIQFIEHVKKLPFFGYNIFFVKKVSDRTIPMPCYFGVNKEELIAVDGATKVCQRIPP
;
A
#
# COMPACT_ATOMS: atom_id res chain seq x y z
N MET A 1 7.75 20.73 -0.78
CA MET A 1 8.42 21.60 0.21
C MET A 1 9.63 22.22 -0.46
N ILE A 2 9.65 23.56 -0.56
CA ILE A 2 10.79 24.31 -1.09
C ILE A 2 11.90 24.28 -0.03
N VAL A 3 13.12 23.98 -0.46
CA VAL A 3 14.28 23.71 0.39
C VAL A 3 14.96 25.03 0.78
N PRO A 4 15.26 25.28 2.06
CA PRO A 4 16.11 26.40 2.45
C PRO A 4 17.58 26.08 2.12
N THR A 5 18.11 26.68 1.06
CA THR A 5 19.56 26.73 0.79
C THR A 5 20.20 27.82 1.65
N GLY A 6 21.01 27.42 2.63
CA GLY A 6 21.75 28.28 3.55
C GLY A 6 22.16 27.56 4.85
N ASP A 7 22.93 28.24 5.70
CA ASP A 7 23.28 27.85 7.09
C ASP A 7 22.12 28.09 8.09
N HIS A 8 20.93 28.37 7.57
CA HIS A 8 19.72 28.60 8.35
C HIS A 8 18.96 27.29 8.57
N TYR A 9 18.15 27.27 9.64
CA TYR A 9 17.35 26.12 10.07
C TYR A 9 18.16 24.94 10.63
N THR A 10 19.31 25.22 11.27
CA THR A 10 20.01 24.18 12.03
C THR A 10 19.29 23.88 13.34
N MET A 11 19.45 22.67 13.87
CA MET A 11 18.89 22.35 15.19
C MET A 11 19.44 23.26 16.30
N VAL A 12 20.65 23.81 16.12
CA VAL A 12 21.23 24.82 17.02
C VAL A 12 20.42 26.12 16.99
N ASP A 13 20.00 26.56 15.80
CA ASP A 13 19.13 27.74 15.66
C ASP A 13 17.79 27.51 16.36
N PHE A 14 17.18 26.33 16.16
CA PHE A 14 15.93 25.96 16.82
C PHE A 14 16.08 25.96 18.35
N ALA A 15 17.12 25.31 18.88
CA ALA A 15 17.38 25.27 20.31
C ALA A 15 17.60 26.67 20.90
N THR A 16 18.34 27.53 20.20
CA THR A 16 18.59 28.90 20.65
C THR A 16 17.30 29.72 20.80
N ALA A 17 16.31 29.48 19.93
CA ALA A 17 15.03 30.17 19.96
C ALA A 17 14.01 29.55 20.93
N HIS A 18 13.97 28.21 21.01
CA HIS A 18 12.85 27.48 21.61
C HIS A 18 13.20 26.66 22.85
N PHE A 19 14.48 26.33 23.10
CA PHE A 19 14.84 25.55 24.28
C PHE A 19 14.82 26.42 25.53
N ARG A 20 14.35 25.82 26.63
CA ARG A 20 14.22 26.48 27.92
C ARG A 20 15.56 26.99 28.45
N GLU A 21 16.61 26.20 28.31
CA GLU A 21 17.96 26.55 28.77
C GLU A 21 18.49 27.79 28.02
N ALA A 22 18.29 27.86 26.70
CA ALA A 22 18.68 29.03 25.91
C ALA A 22 17.93 30.30 26.32
N GLN A 23 16.62 30.20 26.56
CA GLN A 23 15.80 31.34 26.98
C GLN A 23 16.18 31.86 28.37
N SER A 24 16.59 30.97 29.29
CA SER A 24 17.10 31.36 30.61
C SER A 24 18.46 32.08 30.50
N MET A 25 19.30 31.69 29.53
CA MET A 25 20.62 32.30 29.31
C MET A 25 20.55 33.67 28.60
N GLN A 26 19.50 33.93 27.81
CA GLN A 26 19.29 35.24 27.14
C GLN A 26 19.04 36.41 28.12
N GLY A 27 18.72 36.13 29.39
CA GLY A 27 18.64 37.13 30.46
C GLY A 27 19.99 37.71 30.90
N LEU A 28 21.11 37.12 30.45
CA LEU A 28 22.49 37.48 30.79
C LEU A 28 23.24 37.97 29.53
N LYS A 29 22.80 39.08 28.92
CA LYS A 29 23.40 39.59 27.67
C LYS A 29 24.83 40.11 27.87
N GLY A 30 25.79 39.66 27.02
CA GLY A 30 26.99 40.47 26.73
C GLY A 30 28.36 39.78 26.48
N MET A 31 28.47 38.49 26.13
CA MET A 31 29.80 37.86 25.92
C MET A 31 29.94 37.07 24.61
N PRO A 32 31.11 37.06 23.93
CA PRO A 32 31.34 36.41 22.63
C PRO A 32 31.25 34.86 22.63
N SER A 33 31.06 34.25 23.81
CA SER A 33 31.03 32.80 24.03
C SER A 33 29.69 32.13 23.67
N GLU A 34 28.66 32.91 23.28
CA GLU A 34 27.27 32.47 23.09
C GLU A 34 27.09 31.41 21.98
N LYS A 35 27.81 31.50 20.85
CA LYS A 35 27.68 30.52 19.74
C LYS A 35 28.33 29.16 19.99
N LYS A 36 29.36 29.08 20.86
CA LYS A 36 29.95 27.80 21.29
C LYS A 36 29.13 27.12 22.39
N GLY A 37 28.36 27.89 23.17
CA GLY A 37 27.46 27.36 24.20
C GLY A 37 26.18 26.70 23.63
N ALA A 38 25.61 27.26 22.57
CA ALA A 38 24.34 26.76 22.01
C ALA A 38 24.44 25.37 21.37
N ALA A 39 25.61 24.98 20.85
CA ALA A 39 25.80 23.66 20.23
C ALA A 39 25.62 22.51 21.25
N HIS A 40 26.02 22.71 22.52
CA HIS A 40 25.85 21.71 23.58
C HIS A 40 24.37 21.39 23.85
N LEU A 41 23.46 22.35 23.62
CA LEU A 41 22.03 22.17 23.84
C LEU A 41 21.44 21.04 22.98
N VAL A 42 21.99 20.82 21.79
CA VAL A 42 21.53 19.80 20.84
C VAL A 42 22.45 18.58 20.77
N GLN A 43 23.47 18.50 21.63
CA GLN A 43 24.41 17.38 21.67
C GLN A 43 23.99 16.31 22.67
N HIS A 44 24.44 15.08 22.43
CA HIS A 44 24.24 13.93 23.30
C HIS A 44 24.65 14.20 24.74
N THR A 45 23.87 13.67 25.68
CA THR A 45 24.21 13.67 27.10
C THR A 45 23.99 12.28 27.70
N LYS A 46 24.86 11.91 28.65
CA LYS A 46 24.71 10.72 29.49
C LYS A 46 23.92 10.99 30.77
N VAL A 47 23.58 12.26 31.03
CA VAL A 47 22.85 12.69 32.22
C VAL A 47 21.37 12.87 31.88
N PRO A 48 20.44 12.24 32.61
CA PRO A 48 19.01 12.46 32.42
C PRO A 48 18.63 13.93 32.62
N ILE A 49 17.82 14.47 31.70
CA ILE A 49 17.25 15.80 31.87
C ILE A 49 16.32 15.84 33.10
N GLN A 50 16.37 16.96 33.82
CA GLN A 50 15.50 17.21 34.98
C GLN A 50 14.22 17.95 34.59
N GLU A 51 14.25 18.65 33.45
CA GLU A 51 13.11 19.36 32.88
C GLU A 51 13.11 19.15 31.36
N SER A 52 11.96 19.33 30.72
CA SER A 52 11.81 19.27 29.26
C SER A 52 12.74 20.24 28.52
N LEU A 53 13.16 19.88 27.30
CA LEU A 53 13.98 20.75 26.44
C LEU A 53 13.19 21.99 26.02
N LEU A 54 11.94 21.79 25.60
CA LEU A 54 10.96 22.83 25.30
C LEU A 54 10.27 23.32 26.57
N ARG A 55 9.79 24.57 26.55
CA ARG A 55 9.03 25.13 27.67
C ARG A 55 7.55 24.75 27.56
N PHE A 56 7.06 24.01 28.54
CA PHE A 56 5.62 23.74 28.74
C PHE A 56 5.10 24.52 29.94
N SER A 57 3.88 25.05 29.83
CA SER A 57 3.18 25.66 30.97
C SER A 57 2.60 24.62 31.93
N ASP A 58 2.36 23.41 31.42
CA ASP A 58 1.80 22.28 32.17
C ASP A 58 2.93 21.45 32.79
N SER A 59 2.86 21.25 34.11
CA SER A 59 3.82 20.44 34.86
C SER A 59 3.73 18.95 34.48
N GLU A 60 2.55 18.44 34.13
CA GLU A 60 2.36 17.05 33.71
C GLU A 60 3.15 16.77 32.43
N LEU A 61 3.09 17.68 31.45
CA LEU A 61 3.84 17.55 30.20
C LEU A 61 5.35 17.55 30.43
N ASN A 62 5.84 18.34 31.38
CA ASN A 62 7.26 18.34 31.75
C ASN A 62 7.68 17.00 32.40
N GLU A 63 6.88 16.49 33.34
CA GLU A 63 7.12 15.17 33.95
C GLU A 63 7.11 14.04 32.90
N LEU A 64 6.15 14.07 31.97
CA LEU A 64 6.09 13.11 30.87
C LEU A 64 7.30 13.23 29.93
N ALA A 65 7.75 14.43 29.60
CA ALA A 65 8.93 14.67 28.77
C ALA A 65 10.21 14.14 29.43
N THR A 66 10.41 14.38 30.73
CA THR A 66 11.59 13.88 31.46
C THR A 66 11.55 12.36 31.62
N LYS A 67 10.36 11.77 31.82
CA LYS A 67 10.15 10.32 31.80
C LYS A 67 10.49 9.74 30.43
N ASN A 68 10.01 10.35 29.35
CA ASN A 68 10.29 9.93 27.98
C ASN A 68 11.80 9.94 27.69
N PHE A 69 12.51 10.99 28.11
CA PHE A 69 13.95 11.07 27.94
C PHE A 69 14.68 9.91 28.63
N LYS A 70 14.26 9.54 29.84
CA LYS A 70 14.81 8.36 30.55
C LYS A 70 14.51 7.07 29.79
N THR A 71 13.30 6.90 29.25
CA THR A 71 12.96 5.73 28.41
C THR A 71 13.82 5.69 27.14
N LEU A 72 14.03 6.83 26.48
CA LEU A 72 14.92 6.97 25.33
C LEU A 72 16.36 6.57 25.67
N MET A 73 16.91 7.06 26.79
CA MET A 73 18.25 6.71 27.24
C MET A 73 18.40 5.21 27.52
N ARG A 74 17.40 4.57 28.14
CA ARG A 74 17.40 3.11 28.37
C ARG A 74 17.37 2.33 27.06
N PHE A 75 16.56 2.79 26.11
CA PHE A 75 16.50 2.19 24.78
C PHE A 75 17.84 2.29 24.05
N MET A 76 18.48 3.46 24.07
CA MET A 76 19.77 3.72 23.43
C MET A 76 20.98 3.14 24.20
N GLY A 77 20.76 2.51 25.35
CA GLY A 77 21.81 1.89 26.16
C GLY A 77 22.63 2.86 27.02
N ASP A 78 22.20 4.12 27.14
CA ASP A 78 22.84 5.13 28.00
C ASP A 78 22.52 4.93 29.49
N GLN A 79 21.45 4.18 29.80
CA GLN A 79 20.99 3.87 31.16
C GLN A 79 20.59 2.40 31.28
N SER A 80 20.67 1.83 32.49
CA SER A 80 20.20 0.47 32.73
C SER A 80 18.68 0.37 32.58
N LYS A 81 18.23 -0.67 31.89
CA LYS A 81 16.81 -1.00 31.74
C LYS A 81 16.19 -1.40 33.08
N LEU A 82 14.88 -1.19 33.22
CA LEU A 82 14.12 -1.73 34.34
C LEU A 82 13.99 -3.26 34.20
N LYS A 83 13.77 -3.96 35.33
CA LYS A 83 13.73 -5.45 35.35
C LYS A 83 12.76 -6.09 34.34
N ASN A 84 11.67 -5.40 34.00
CA ASN A 84 10.64 -5.86 33.07
C ASN A 84 10.50 -4.90 31.88
N GLN A 85 11.58 -4.22 31.46
CA GLN A 85 11.53 -3.30 30.32
C GLN A 85 12.52 -3.76 29.24
N ASN A 86 12.00 -4.24 28.12
CA ASN A 86 12.74 -4.60 26.93
C ASN A 86 12.74 -3.48 25.87
N ASP A 87 13.43 -3.68 24.75
CA ASP A 87 13.56 -2.65 23.71
C ASP A 87 12.22 -2.33 23.02
N ILE A 88 11.33 -3.31 22.88
CA ILE A 88 10.01 -3.15 22.26
C ILE A 88 9.09 -2.33 23.17
N GLU A 89 9.12 -2.60 24.48
CA GLU A 89 8.36 -1.85 25.48
C GLU A 89 8.81 -0.38 25.52
N CYS A 90 10.12 -0.12 25.48
CA CYS A 90 10.63 1.25 25.37
C CYS A 90 10.09 1.98 24.12
N ILE A 91 10.15 1.34 22.95
CA ILE A 91 9.64 1.93 21.70
C ILE A 91 8.14 2.17 21.81
N SER A 92 7.39 1.17 22.30
CA SER A 92 5.94 1.23 22.43
C SER A 92 5.50 2.35 23.38
N GLU A 93 6.18 2.52 24.52
CA GLU A 93 5.95 3.63 25.45
C GLU A 93 6.13 4.99 24.77
N ILE A 94 7.22 5.18 24.03
CA ILE A 94 7.52 6.45 23.36
C ILE A 94 6.49 6.75 22.25
N LEU A 95 6.17 5.75 21.41
CA LEU A 95 5.19 5.91 20.34
C LEU A 95 3.77 6.14 20.88
N GLN A 96 3.40 5.47 21.96
CA GLN A 96 2.10 5.66 22.61
C GLN A 96 2.00 7.07 23.20
N LEU A 97 3.06 7.58 23.82
CA LEU A 97 3.09 8.96 24.31
C LEU A 97 2.90 9.99 23.18
N CYS A 98 3.58 9.81 22.04
CA CYS A 98 3.38 10.66 20.85
C CYS A 98 1.96 10.60 20.29
N LYS A 99 1.28 9.44 20.42
CA LYS A 99 -0.09 9.24 19.97
C LYS A 99 -1.10 9.91 20.89
N GLU A 100 -0.90 9.84 22.20
CA GLU A 100 -1.82 10.39 23.22
C GLU A 100 -1.63 11.89 23.46
N LYS A 101 -0.40 12.40 23.36
CA LYS A 101 -0.05 13.78 23.72
C LYS A 101 0.63 14.47 22.54
N GLU A 102 -0.17 15.03 21.63
CA GLU A 102 0.35 15.69 20.42
C GLU A 102 1.31 16.85 20.73
N SER A 103 1.10 17.54 21.85
CA SER A 103 1.95 18.65 22.33
C SER A 103 3.39 18.23 22.64
N LEU A 104 3.64 16.93 22.87
CA LEU A 104 4.98 16.40 23.16
C LEU A 104 5.74 15.94 21.90
N ARG A 105 5.12 15.96 20.71
CA ARG A 105 5.78 15.47 19.49
C ARG A 105 7.09 16.20 19.22
N ASP A 106 7.09 17.53 19.25
CA ASP A 106 8.29 18.33 19.01
C ASP A 106 9.38 18.08 20.06
N GLU A 107 8.99 17.93 21.33
CA GLU A 107 9.91 17.59 22.41
C GLU A 107 10.57 16.24 22.15
N ILE A 108 9.78 15.21 21.82
CA ILE A 108 10.28 13.86 21.57
C ILE A 108 11.22 13.84 20.35
N TYR A 109 10.88 14.58 19.28
CA TYR A 109 11.80 14.78 18.15
C TYR A 109 13.12 15.42 18.59
N CYS A 110 13.06 16.50 19.38
CA CYS A 110 14.24 17.19 19.87
C CYS A 110 15.11 16.30 20.75
N GLN A 111 14.50 15.50 21.64
CA GLN A 111 15.19 14.56 22.51
C GLN A 111 15.93 13.49 21.70
N VAL A 112 15.29 12.89 20.69
CA VAL A 112 15.93 11.88 19.83
C VAL A 112 17.06 12.49 19.01
N ILE A 113 16.82 13.64 18.36
CA ILE A 113 17.84 14.37 17.59
C ILE A 113 19.04 14.72 18.49
N LYS A 114 18.79 15.18 19.72
CA LYS A 114 19.83 15.47 20.71
C LYS A 114 20.69 14.23 21.00
N GLN A 115 20.07 13.09 21.29
CA GLN A 115 20.80 11.87 21.68
C GLN A 115 21.57 11.22 20.52
N VAL A 116 21.22 11.46 19.25
CA VAL A 116 21.99 10.97 18.11
C VAL A 116 23.09 11.94 17.66
N THR A 117 23.04 13.20 18.08
CA THR A 117 23.98 14.24 17.67
C THR A 117 25.26 14.20 18.53
N HIS A 118 26.41 13.97 17.87
CA HIS A 118 27.71 13.84 18.55
C HIS A 118 27.78 12.74 19.63
N ASN A 119 27.03 11.64 19.44
CA ASN A 119 27.10 10.48 20.32
C ASN A 119 28.15 9.47 19.81
N HIS A 120 29.06 9.07 20.69
CA HIS A 120 30.15 8.14 20.38
C HIS A 120 29.73 6.65 20.47
N ASN A 121 28.58 6.35 21.08
CA ASN A 121 28.02 5.00 21.15
C ASN A 121 27.28 4.67 19.84
N GLN A 122 27.96 3.98 18.91
CA GLN A 122 27.40 3.64 17.60
C GLN A 122 26.11 2.83 17.69
N GLU A 123 26.02 1.86 18.60
CA GLU A 123 24.82 1.05 18.77
C GLU A 123 23.64 1.93 19.25
N GLY A 124 23.89 2.76 20.26
CA GLY A 124 22.90 3.71 20.76
C GLY A 124 22.42 4.68 19.69
N VAL A 125 23.35 5.22 18.88
CA VAL A 125 23.04 6.09 17.73
C VAL A 125 22.11 5.38 16.74
N MET A 126 22.42 4.14 16.35
CA MET A 126 21.59 3.38 15.42
C MET A 126 20.19 3.10 15.97
N ARG A 127 20.08 2.82 17.28
CA ARG A 127 18.78 2.70 17.96
C ARG A 127 18.01 4.02 17.91
N GLY A 128 18.66 5.15 18.20
CA GLY A 128 18.04 6.48 18.09
C GLY A 128 17.54 6.80 16.68
N TRP A 129 18.32 6.46 15.64
CA TRP A 129 17.88 6.60 14.25
C TRP A 129 16.71 5.69 13.89
N LEU A 130 16.66 4.47 14.45
CA LEU A 130 15.52 3.56 14.29
C LEU A 130 14.24 4.15 14.91
N LEU A 131 14.34 4.77 16.08
CA LEU A 131 13.22 5.49 16.68
C LEU A 131 12.82 6.70 15.84
N LEU A 132 13.78 7.48 15.32
CA LEU A 132 13.48 8.63 14.45
C LEU A 132 12.79 8.18 13.14
N ASN A 133 13.18 7.02 12.61
CA ASN A 133 12.52 6.40 11.45
C ASN A 133 11.05 6.07 11.74
N LEU A 134 10.73 5.57 12.94
CA LEU A 134 9.36 5.35 13.38
C LEU A 134 8.60 6.67 13.55
N LEU A 135 9.18 7.65 14.26
CA LEU A 135 8.56 8.95 14.48
C LEU A 135 8.16 9.61 13.15
N THR A 136 9.09 9.68 12.18
CA THR A 136 8.86 10.32 10.87
C THR A 136 7.72 9.72 10.06
N GLY A 137 7.40 8.43 10.23
CA GLY A 137 6.29 7.80 9.54
C GLY A 137 4.95 7.81 10.30
N TYR A 138 4.95 8.03 11.62
CA TYR A 138 3.73 8.08 12.42
C TYR A 138 3.27 9.51 12.73
N PHE A 139 4.18 10.42 13.04
CA PHE A 139 3.87 11.71 13.64
C PHE A 139 4.59 12.83 12.89
N LEU A 140 3.87 13.87 12.47
CA LEU A 140 4.51 15.07 11.95
C LEU A 140 5.02 15.93 13.11
N PRO A 141 6.25 16.48 13.01
CA PRO A 141 6.63 17.63 13.83
C PRO A 141 5.71 18.82 13.52
N SER A 142 5.68 19.81 14.39
CA SER A 142 4.94 21.06 14.15
C SER A 142 5.50 21.80 12.94
N ASN A 143 4.70 22.71 12.37
CA ASN A 143 5.14 23.60 11.30
C ASN A 143 6.37 24.45 11.68
N ILE A 144 6.64 24.62 12.97
CA ILE A 144 7.82 25.33 13.47
C ILE A 144 9.05 24.42 13.39
N LEU A 145 8.95 23.15 13.83
CA LEU A 145 10.09 22.23 13.87
C LEU A 145 10.39 21.56 12.51
N VAL A 146 9.38 21.37 11.64
CA VAL A 146 9.52 20.67 10.35
C VAL A 146 10.70 21.15 9.49
N PRO A 147 10.95 22.47 9.29
CA PRO A 147 12.09 22.93 8.50
C PRO A 147 13.44 22.48 9.06
N TYR A 148 13.59 22.52 10.39
CA TYR A 148 14.82 22.15 11.10
C TYR A 148 15.04 20.64 11.10
N ALA A 149 14.00 19.86 11.39
CA ALA A 149 14.04 18.40 11.32
C ALA A 149 14.34 17.93 9.88
N THR A 150 13.74 18.56 8.87
CA THR A 150 14.00 18.25 7.45
C THR A 150 15.46 18.53 7.09
N LYS A 151 16.01 19.68 7.52
CA LYS A 151 17.42 20.03 7.29
C LYS A 151 18.36 19.04 7.97
N PHE A 152 18.07 18.66 9.22
CA PHE A 152 18.84 17.65 9.96
C PHE A 152 18.89 16.31 9.21
N LEU A 153 17.73 15.81 8.77
CA LEU A 153 17.64 14.56 8.00
C LEU A 153 18.38 14.65 6.66
N GLN A 154 18.28 15.79 5.96
CA GLN A 154 18.99 16.05 4.71
C GLN A 154 20.50 16.02 4.87
N LEU A 155 21.04 16.69 5.88
CA LEU A 155 22.48 16.71 6.15
C LEU A 155 22.98 15.29 6.45
N ALA A 156 22.27 14.56 7.32
CA ALA A 156 22.60 13.18 7.66
C ALA A 156 22.50 12.21 6.47
N SER A 157 21.56 12.43 5.54
CA SER A 157 21.41 11.61 4.33
C SER A 157 22.34 12.02 3.19
N SER A 158 23.05 13.15 3.29
CA SER A 158 23.93 13.65 2.22
C SER A 158 25.37 13.16 2.36
N ASP A 159 25.77 12.66 3.53
CA ASP A 159 27.08 12.09 3.79
C ASP A 159 27.05 10.57 3.56
N PRO A 160 27.63 10.04 2.46
CA PRO A 160 27.64 8.60 2.19
C PRO A 160 28.62 7.83 3.08
N SER A 161 29.54 8.53 3.77
CA SER A 161 30.51 7.90 4.68
C SER A 161 29.92 7.60 6.06
N SER A 162 28.77 8.21 6.36
CA SER A 162 28.06 8.01 7.61
C SER A 162 27.38 6.63 7.69
N ILE A 163 27.55 5.94 8.82
CA ILE A 163 26.88 4.66 9.12
C ILE A 163 25.35 4.76 9.14
N HIS A 164 24.80 5.96 9.32
CA HIS A 164 23.36 6.21 9.39
C HIS A 164 22.79 6.85 8.11
N HIS A 165 23.58 6.92 7.03
CA HIS A 165 23.17 7.46 5.74
C HIS A 165 21.83 6.89 5.23
N ASP A 166 21.73 5.56 5.15
CA ASP A 166 20.56 4.87 4.58
C ASP A 166 19.29 5.05 5.42
N ILE A 167 19.43 5.02 6.75
CA ILE A 167 18.31 5.21 7.66
C ILE A 167 17.86 6.67 7.68
N ALA A 168 18.78 7.63 7.61
CA ALA A 168 18.45 9.06 7.48
C ALA A 168 17.67 9.34 6.18
N LYS A 169 18.10 8.75 5.06
CA LYS A 169 17.37 8.82 3.78
C LYS A 169 15.97 8.21 3.88
N THR A 170 15.83 7.12 4.63
CA THR A 170 14.52 6.48 4.90
C THR A 170 13.63 7.38 5.75
N CYS A 171 14.16 7.97 6.85
CA CYS A 171 13.46 8.96 7.67
C CYS A 171 12.95 10.15 6.85
N GLN A 172 13.80 10.68 5.95
CA GLN A 172 13.44 11.79 5.08
C GLN A 172 12.28 11.42 4.14
N SER A 173 12.33 10.23 3.53
CA SER A 173 11.25 9.72 2.68
C SER A 173 9.95 9.54 3.46
N ASN A 174 10.02 8.98 4.67
CA ASN A 174 8.86 8.78 5.54
C ASN A 174 8.24 10.11 5.96
N LEU A 175 9.05 11.10 6.36
CA LEU A 175 8.56 12.43 6.71
C LEU A 175 7.84 13.10 5.53
N ARG A 176 8.38 12.94 4.31
CA ARG A 176 7.72 13.43 3.08
C ARG A 176 6.38 12.73 2.84
N LYS A 177 6.33 11.40 2.99
CA LYS A 177 5.08 10.63 2.85
C LYS A 177 4.05 11.02 3.90
N ASN A 178 4.47 11.16 5.16
CA ASN A 178 3.61 11.60 6.24
C ASN A 178 3.02 12.99 5.95
N PHE A 179 3.82 13.91 5.40
CA PHE A 179 3.33 15.23 5.01
C PHE A 179 2.29 15.16 3.85
N MET A 180 2.49 14.27 2.88
CA MET A 180 1.60 14.16 1.70
C MET A 180 0.32 13.36 1.96
N TYR A 181 0.42 12.30 2.77
CA TYR A 181 -0.59 11.26 2.89
C TYR A 181 -1.10 11.06 4.33
N GLY A 182 -0.52 11.78 5.29
CA GLY A 182 -0.70 11.51 6.72
C GLY A 182 0.17 10.36 7.21
N GLY A 183 0.24 10.21 8.54
CA GLY A 183 0.98 9.14 9.20
C GLY A 183 0.21 7.82 9.17
N ARG A 184 0.94 6.72 9.38
CA ARG A 184 0.33 5.38 9.50
C ARG A 184 -0.64 5.35 10.69
N ARG A 185 -1.81 4.73 10.53
CA ARG A 185 -2.92 4.83 11.51
C ARG A 185 -2.73 3.92 12.72
N HIS A 186 -2.15 2.74 12.51
CA HIS A 186 -1.92 1.76 13.57
C HIS A 186 -0.42 1.68 13.89
N LEU A 187 -0.09 1.79 15.18
CA LEU A 187 1.26 1.56 15.67
C LEU A 187 1.75 0.16 15.28
N PRO A 188 3.07 -0.05 15.16
CA PRO A 188 3.59 -1.30 14.64
C PRO A 188 3.36 -2.43 15.64
N PHE A 189 3.09 -3.61 15.11
CA PHE A 189 2.94 -4.83 15.90
C PHE A 189 4.27 -5.26 16.54
N THR A 190 4.21 -6.06 17.61
CA THR A 190 5.40 -6.58 18.30
C THR A 190 6.35 -7.29 17.33
N VAL A 191 5.81 -8.15 16.48
CA VAL A 191 6.58 -8.89 15.46
C VAL A 191 7.24 -7.97 14.43
N GLU A 192 6.63 -6.82 14.14
CA GLU A 192 7.18 -5.82 13.23
C GLU A 192 8.35 -5.07 13.89
N LEU A 193 8.19 -4.70 15.17
CA LEU A 193 9.26 -4.08 15.97
C LEU A 193 10.45 -5.02 16.18
N GLU A 194 10.20 -6.30 16.46
CA GLU A 194 11.24 -7.33 16.52
C GLU A 194 12.00 -7.47 15.20
N ALA A 195 11.28 -7.46 14.06
CA ALA A 195 11.92 -7.52 12.75
C ALA A 195 12.80 -6.28 12.52
N LEU A 196 12.30 -5.08 12.81
CA LEU A 196 13.04 -3.83 12.68
C LEU A 196 14.32 -3.82 13.55
N LEU A 197 14.22 -4.22 14.82
CA LEU A 197 15.35 -4.26 15.76
C LEU A 197 16.43 -5.26 15.31
N ASN A 198 16.03 -6.37 14.68
CA ASN A 198 16.95 -7.37 14.12
C ASN A 198 17.51 -6.98 12.74
N GLY A 199 17.35 -5.73 12.29
CA GLY A 199 17.81 -5.26 10.98
C GLY A 199 16.99 -5.78 9.79
N ARG A 200 15.87 -6.47 10.04
CA ARG A 200 14.94 -6.97 9.02
C ARG A 200 13.86 -5.92 8.71
N GLY A 201 14.30 -4.74 8.25
CA GLY A 201 13.42 -3.60 7.97
C GLY A 201 12.54 -3.74 6.71
N ALA A 202 12.55 -4.91 6.06
CA ALA A 202 11.71 -5.21 4.91
C ALA A 202 11.09 -6.61 5.03
N ARG A 203 9.79 -6.70 4.79
CA ARG A 203 8.99 -7.93 4.73
C ARG A 203 8.71 -8.28 3.27
N ARG A 204 8.77 -9.56 2.91
CA ARG A 204 8.30 -10.05 1.61
C ARG A 204 6.77 -10.13 1.61
N LEU A 205 6.14 -9.61 0.58
CA LEU A 205 4.69 -9.68 0.36
C LEU A 205 4.43 -10.25 -1.02
N VAL A 206 3.54 -11.24 -1.09
CA VAL A 206 3.02 -11.77 -2.35
C VAL A 206 1.73 -11.04 -2.68
N ILE A 207 1.69 -10.44 -3.88
CA ILE A 207 0.48 -9.84 -4.46
C ILE A 207 -0.10 -10.84 -5.45
N LEU A 208 -1.34 -11.26 -5.21
CA LEU A 208 -2.07 -12.16 -6.10
C LEU A 208 -2.64 -11.38 -7.28
N MET A 209 -2.32 -11.81 -8.49
CA MET A 209 -2.80 -11.22 -9.73
C MET A 209 -3.77 -12.18 -10.44
N PRO A 210 -4.59 -11.69 -11.36
CA PRO A 210 -5.51 -12.52 -12.14
C PRO A 210 -4.77 -13.61 -12.91
N GLY A 211 -5.47 -14.72 -13.21
CA GLY A 211 -4.88 -15.87 -13.89
C GLY A 211 -3.95 -16.72 -13.02
N GLY A 212 -3.99 -16.58 -11.69
CA GLY A 212 -3.16 -17.34 -10.75
C GLY A 212 -1.71 -16.86 -10.69
N MET A 213 -1.43 -15.65 -11.21
CA MET A 213 -0.09 -15.07 -11.17
C MET A 213 0.21 -14.50 -9.79
N GLU A 214 1.49 -14.54 -9.41
CA GLU A 214 1.99 -13.99 -8.16
C GLU A 214 3.10 -12.98 -8.43
N TYR A 215 3.03 -11.82 -7.77
CA TYR A 215 4.09 -10.83 -7.78
C TYR A 215 4.71 -10.71 -6.39
N LEU A 216 6.01 -10.96 -6.28
CA LEU A 216 6.75 -10.89 -5.02
C LEU A 216 7.43 -9.53 -4.87
N THR A 217 6.95 -8.71 -3.92
CA THR A 217 7.56 -7.42 -3.57
C THR A 217 8.14 -7.41 -2.15
N ARG A 218 8.96 -6.40 -1.84
CA ARG A 218 9.50 -6.13 -0.50
C ARG A 218 8.92 -4.83 0.03
N ILE A 219 8.18 -4.93 1.12
CA ILE A 219 7.54 -3.79 1.76
C ILE A 219 8.30 -3.41 3.03
N LYS A 220 8.41 -2.11 3.31
CA LYS A 220 8.92 -1.55 4.57
C LYS A 220 7.74 -1.07 5.43
N THR A 221 7.98 -0.77 6.70
CA THR A 221 6.97 -0.29 7.67
C THR A 221 6.04 0.80 7.10
N PHE A 222 6.60 1.75 6.34
CA PHE A 222 5.86 2.88 5.78
C PHE A 222 5.67 2.81 4.26
N THR A 223 5.70 1.61 3.65
CA THR A 223 5.38 1.45 2.23
C THR A 223 3.89 1.72 1.99
N VAL A 224 3.59 2.65 1.08
CA VAL A 224 2.20 2.97 0.66
C VAL A 224 1.79 2.16 -0.57
N ALA A 225 0.48 1.98 -0.75
CA ALA A 225 -0.07 1.22 -1.88
C ALA A 225 0.39 1.76 -3.23
N LYS A 226 0.50 3.09 -3.39
CA LYS A 226 0.99 3.74 -4.60
C LYS A 226 2.39 3.27 -5.02
N GLU A 227 3.30 3.06 -4.08
CA GLU A 227 4.67 2.61 -4.37
C GLU A 227 4.65 1.19 -4.99
N VAL A 228 3.81 0.29 -4.44
CA VAL A 228 3.68 -1.09 -4.94
C VAL A 228 2.91 -1.13 -6.26
N LEU A 229 1.85 -0.31 -6.40
CA LEU A 229 1.11 -0.18 -7.66
C LEU A 229 2.03 0.28 -8.79
N GLN A 230 2.80 1.35 -8.56
CA GLN A 230 3.75 1.86 -9.54
C GLN A 230 4.78 0.79 -9.93
N GLU A 231 5.37 0.10 -8.95
CA GLU A 231 6.33 -0.98 -9.20
C GLU A 231 5.76 -2.07 -10.12
N ILE A 232 4.54 -2.55 -9.84
CA ILE A 232 3.91 -3.61 -10.63
C ILE A 232 3.51 -3.10 -12.02
N CYS A 233 2.95 -1.89 -12.11
CA CYS A 233 2.52 -1.30 -13.38
C CYS A 233 3.71 -1.06 -14.32
N GLU A 234 4.84 -0.55 -13.82
CA GLU A 234 6.08 -0.42 -14.58
C GLU A 234 6.57 -1.78 -15.11
N LYS A 235 6.47 -2.85 -14.31
CA LYS A 235 6.82 -4.21 -14.75
C LYS A 235 5.88 -4.75 -15.83
N MET A 236 4.61 -4.36 -15.81
CA MET A 236 3.64 -4.68 -16.85
C MET A 236 3.77 -3.77 -18.08
N GLY A 237 4.58 -2.72 -18.06
CA GLY A 237 4.63 -1.73 -19.13
C GLY A 237 3.44 -0.75 -19.14
N ALA A 238 2.64 -0.74 -18.07
CA ALA A 238 1.54 0.18 -17.83
C ALA A 238 2.03 1.43 -17.10
N GLY A 239 3.02 2.12 -17.69
CA GLY A 239 3.77 3.22 -17.05
C GLY A 239 3.02 4.57 -17.01
N ASP A 240 1.92 4.68 -17.74
CA ASP A 240 1.17 5.93 -17.85
C ASP A 240 0.31 6.17 -16.62
N GLN A 241 0.35 7.41 -16.10
CA GLN A 241 -0.32 7.77 -14.86
C GLN A 241 -1.84 7.54 -14.93
N GLU A 242 -2.46 7.82 -16.08
CA GLU A 242 -3.90 7.59 -16.29
C GLU A 242 -4.25 6.10 -16.24
N GLU A 243 -3.38 5.23 -16.77
CA GLU A 243 -3.61 3.78 -16.73
C GLU A 243 -3.38 3.22 -15.33
N MET A 244 -2.35 3.69 -14.62
CA MET A 244 -2.06 3.27 -13.23
C MET A 244 -3.24 3.52 -12.29
N GLU A 245 -4.00 4.60 -12.50
CA GLU A 245 -5.19 4.94 -11.71
C GLU A 245 -6.36 3.99 -11.94
N GLU A 246 -6.30 3.14 -12.97
CA GLU A 246 -7.29 2.11 -13.23
C GLU A 246 -7.06 0.82 -12.43
N PHE A 247 -5.88 0.68 -11.82
CA PHE A 247 -5.51 -0.48 -11.01
C PHE A 247 -5.70 -0.22 -9.51
N VAL A 248 -6.20 -1.24 -8.80
CA VAL A 248 -6.48 -1.17 -7.37
C VAL A 248 -5.96 -2.42 -6.66
N LEU A 249 -5.31 -2.19 -5.51
CA LEU A 249 -4.97 -3.23 -4.56
C LEU A 249 -6.14 -3.48 -3.61
N PHE A 250 -6.45 -4.74 -3.38
CA PHE A 250 -7.47 -5.18 -2.42
C PHE A 250 -6.84 -6.01 -1.32
N ALA A 251 -7.16 -5.67 -0.07
CA ALA A 251 -6.97 -6.56 1.07
C ALA A 251 -8.19 -7.49 1.20
N ILE A 252 -7.95 -8.80 1.16
CA ILE A 252 -8.97 -9.81 1.35
C ILE A 252 -8.64 -10.59 2.62
N ARG A 253 -9.47 -10.45 3.64
CA ARG A 253 -9.38 -11.26 4.86
C ARG A 253 -10.21 -12.52 4.70
N ASN A 254 -9.57 -13.68 4.82
CA ASN A 254 -10.27 -14.96 4.88
C ASN A 254 -10.72 -15.21 6.33
N ASN A 255 -12.02 -15.09 6.57
CA ASN A 255 -12.62 -15.57 7.81
C ASN A 255 -12.84 -17.09 7.69
N ASN A 256 -12.87 -17.81 8.82
CA ASN A 256 -12.97 -19.28 8.87
C ASN A 256 -14.18 -19.89 8.12
N ASN A 257 -15.13 -19.07 7.69
CA ASN A 257 -16.23 -19.45 6.80
C ASN A 257 -16.03 -18.76 5.44
N ASP A 258 -15.84 -19.55 4.36
CA ASP A 258 -15.61 -19.06 2.98
C ASP A 258 -16.70 -18.09 2.43
N LEU A 259 -17.85 -18.01 3.12
CA LEU A 259 -18.98 -17.14 2.83
C LEU A 259 -18.81 -15.69 3.33
N ASP A 260 -17.84 -15.41 4.21
CA ASP A 260 -17.66 -14.10 4.86
C ASP A 260 -16.26 -13.51 4.61
N LYS A 261 -15.86 -13.44 3.34
CA LYS A 261 -14.62 -12.77 2.94
C LYS A 261 -14.81 -11.26 2.99
N THR A 262 -14.06 -10.59 3.85
CA THR A 262 -14.04 -9.13 3.89
C THR A 262 -13.05 -8.63 2.84
N VAL A 263 -13.55 -7.91 1.83
CA VAL A 263 -12.74 -7.30 0.77
C VAL A 263 -12.69 -5.79 1.01
N ARG A 264 -11.49 -5.22 1.09
CA ARG A 264 -11.28 -3.77 1.24
C ARG A 264 -10.35 -3.24 0.15
N PRO A 265 -10.80 -2.32 -0.71
CA PRO A 265 -9.89 -1.61 -1.61
C PRO A 265 -8.95 -0.72 -0.79
N MET A 266 -7.70 -0.64 -1.22
CA MET A 266 -6.70 0.27 -0.67
C MET A 266 -6.66 1.52 -1.53
N LYS A 267 -6.65 2.70 -0.90
CA LYS A 267 -6.35 3.94 -1.63
C LYS A 267 -4.84 4.01 -1.91
N PRO A 268 -4.40 4.70 -2.96
CA PRO A 268 -2.97 4.84 -3.26
C PRO A 268 -2.15 5.39 -2.09
N GLU A 269 -2.72 6.29 -1.30
CA GLU A 269 -2.09 6.92 -0.13
C GLU A 269 -2.07 6.04 1.14
N ASP A 270 -2.79 4.92 1.17
CA ASP A 270 -2.86 4.06 2.35
C ASP A 270 -1.57 3.25 2.54
N TYR A 271 -1.16 3.06 3.79
CA TYR A 271 -0.01 2.23 4.17
C TYR A 271 -0.38 0.74 4.15
N LEU A 272 0.43 -0.11 3.51
CA LEU A 272 0.11 -1.54 3.40
C LEU A 272 0.04 -2.23 4.77
N HIS A 273 0.92 -1.87 5.70
CA HIS A 273 0.93 -2.45 7.04
C HIS A 273 -0.27 -2.05 7.91
N ASP A 274 -1.13 -1.11 7.48
CA ASP A 274 -2.42 -0.85 8.16
C ASP A 274 -3.49 -1.89 7.82
N TYR A 275 -3.29 -2.66 6.74
CA TYR A 275 -4.18 -3.73 6.28
C TYR A 275 -3.67 -5.12 6.64
N LEU A 276 -2.34 -5.29 6.74
CA LEU A 276 -1.71 -6.55 7.09
C LEU A 276 -1.79 -6.78 8.60
N LEU A 277 -2.46 -7.86 8.99
CA LEU A 277 -2.61 -8.29 10.38
C LEU A 277 -1.51 -9.29 10.78
N GLU A 278 -1.34 -9.50 12.09
CA GLU A 278 -0.36 -10.47 12.63
C GLU A 278 -0.68 -11.92 12.24
N ASP A 279 -1.96 -12.24 12.08
CA ASP A 279 -2.46 -13.60 11.82
C ASP A 279 -2.18 -14.12 10.39
N ASN A 280 -1.65 -13.27 9.50
CA ASN A 280 -1.41 -13.56 8.09
C ASN A 280 -2.66 -14.05 7.32
N LEU A 281 -3.87 -13.74 7.81
CA LEU A 281 -5.13 -14.11 7.14
C LEU A 281 -5.54 -13.13 6.04
N VAL A 282 -4.79 -12.04 5.87
CA VAL A 282 -5.02 -11.03 4.85
C VAL A 282 -4.14 -11.32 3.63
N THR A 283 -4.80 -11.57 2.51
CA THR A 283 -4.16 -11.65 1.19
C THR A 283 -4.31 -10.31 0.48
N VAL A 284 -3.35 -9.95 -0.36
CA VAL A 284 -3.42 -8.73 -1.18
C VAL A 284 -3.52 -9.13 -2.64
N THR A 285 -4.50 -8.59 -3.36
CA THR A 285 -4.69 -8.85 -4.79
C THR A 285 -4.73 -7.56 -5.60
N LEU A 286 -4.19 -7.59 -6.81
CA LEU A 286 -4.24 -6.51 -7.77
C LEU A 286 -5.32 -6.80 -8.83
N ARG A 287 -6.14 -5.80 -9.15
CA ARG A 287 -7.10 -5.86 -10.27
C ARG A 287 -7.18 -4.53 -10.99
N ARG A 288 -7.52 -4.59 -12.28
CA ARG A 288 -7.95 -3.41 -13.04
C ARG A 288 -9.45 -3.21 -12.89
N LEU A 289 -9.90 -2.08 -12.37
CA LEU A 289 -11.32 -1.81 -12.12
C LEU A 289 -11.96 -0.90 -13.18
N ILE A 290 -11.16 -0.03 -13.77
CA ILE A 290 -11.56 0.92 -14.80
C ILE A 290 -10.91 0.48 -16.11
N TRP A 291 -11.57 0.73 -17.24
CA TRP A 291 -11.14 0.26 -18.56
C TRP A 291 -11.20 1.39 -19.59
N THR A 292 -10.66 2.56 -19.24
CA THR A 292 -10.68 3.74 -20.12
C THR A 292 -9.48 3.79 -21.06
N THR A 293 -8.31 3.42 -20.55
CA THR A 293 -7.07 3.41 -21.33
C THR A 293 -7.06 2.18 -22.26
N PRO A 294 -6.67 2.34 -23.55
CA PRO A 294 -6.61 1.22 -24.48
C PRO A 294 -5.67 0.10 -24.00
N LEU A 295 -6.06 -1.15 -24.24
CA LEU A 295 -5.20 -2.30 -24.01
C LEU A 295 -4.06 -2.35 -25.03
N HIS A 296 -2.90 -2.76 -24.57
CA HIS A 296 -1.71 -2.94 -25.38
C HIS A 296 -1.08 -4.31 -25.07
N PHE A 297 -0.40 -4.94 -26.04
CA PHE A 297 -0.03 -6.37 -25.94
C PHE A 297 1.45 -6.65 -26.22
N GLU A 298 2.30 -5.65 -26.02
CA GLU A 298 3.76 -5.75 -26.19
C GLU A 298 4.41 -6.46 -25.00
N ASN A 299 3.79 -6.39 -23.81
CA ASN A 299 4.27 -7.02 -22.58
C ASN A 299 3.48 -8.32 -22.28
N LYS A 300 4.21 -9.42 -22.11
CA LYS A 300 3.61 -10.73 -21.80
C LYS A 300 2.90 -10.75 -20.44
N ILE A 301 3.46 -10.11 -19.41
CA ILE A 301 2.86 -10.05 -18.06
C ILE A 301 1.54 -9.29 -18.13
N TYR A 302 1.51 -8.17 -18.85
CA TYR A 302 0.29 -7.41 -19.10
C TYR A 302 -0.77 -8.25 -19.80
N THR A 303 -0.39 -8.98 -20.85
CA THR A 303 -1.31 -9.83 -21.60
C THR A 303 -1.87 -10.95 -20.72
N ASP A 304 -1.02 -11.62 -19.93
CA ASP A 304 -1.44 -12.68 -19.01
C ASP A 304 -2.34 -12.14 -17.88
N PHE A 305 -2.05 -10.95 -17.36
CA PHE A 305 -2.88 -10.26 -16.35
C PHE A 305 -4.29 -10.01 -16.88
N HIS A 306 -4.40 -9.34 -18.03
CA HIS A 306 -5.69 -8.99 -18.60
C HIS A 306 -6.44 -10.23 -19.08
N TYR A 307 -5.77 -11.20 -19.70
CA TYR A 307 -6.38 -12.48 -20.06
C TYR A 307 -6.97 -13.17 -18.82
N GLY A 308 -6.19 -13.28 -17.74
CA GLY A 308 -6.63 -13.93 -16.51
C GLY A 308 -7.84 -13.24 -15.88
N GLN A 309 -7.90 -11.91 -15.91
CA GLN A 309 -9.02 -11.16 -15.34
C GLN A 309 -10.28 -11.28 -16.21
N VAL A 310 -10.15 -11.04 -17.51
CA VAL A 310 -11.27 -11.10 -18.47
C VAL A 310 -11.83 -12.52 -18.55
N LEU A 311 -10.97 -13.54 -18.54
CA LEU A 311 -11.39 -14.93 -18.48
C LEU A 311 -12.18 -15.23 -17.20
N TRP A 312 -11.71 -14.76 -16.06
CA TRP A 312 -12.41 -14.97 -14.79
C TRP A 312 -13.79 -14.29 -14.78
N ASP A 313 -13.89 -13.07 -15.30
CA ASP A 313 -15.17 -12.36 -15.40
C ASP A 313 -16.13 -13.07 -16.37
N TYR A 314 -15.63 -13.57 -17.51
CA TYR A 314 -16.40 -14.40 -18.45
C TYR A 314 -16.93 -15.69 -17.81
N LEU A 315 -16.04 -16.50 -17.20
CA LEU A 315 -16.42 -17.80 -16.63
C LEU A 315 -17.38 -17.70 -15.44
N ASN A 316 -17.28 -16.62 -14.65
CA ASN A 316 -18.21 -16.37 -13.55
C ASN A 316 -19.50 -15.65 -14.00
N GLY A 317 -19.71 -15.50 -15.32
CA GLY A 317 -20.95 -15.00 -15.89
C GLY A 317 -21.17 -13.49 -15.70
N LYS A 318 -20.12 -12.72 -15.43
CA LYS A 318 -20.24 -11.26 -15.24
C LYS A 318 -20.45 -10.48 -16.54
N ILE A 319 -20.07 -11.05 -17.68
CA ILE A 319 -20.31 -10.45 -19.00
C ILE A 319 -21.81 -10.58 -19.41
N LEU A 320 -22.66 -11.20 -18.57
CA LEU A 320 -24.12 -11.29 -18.71
C LEU A 320 -24.63 -11.60 -20.13
N LEU A 321 -24.08 -12.65 -20.75
CA LEU A 321 -24.52 -13.12 -22.06
C LEU A 321 -26.00 -13.56 -22.03
N GLY A 322 -26.81 -13.01 -22.96
CA GLY A 322 -28.21 -13.40 -23.16
C GLY A 322 -28.36 -14.65 -24.02
N HIS A 323 -29.45 -15.39 -23.86
CA HIS A 323 -29.72 -16.59 -24.67
C HIS A 323 -30.09 -16.21 -26.11
N SER A 324 -29.24 -16.58 -27.07
CA SER A 324 -29.47 -16.40 -28.52
C SER A 324 -28.63 -17.43 -29.30
N GLU A 325 -28.96 -17.66 -30.57
CA GLU A 325 -28.13 -18.50 -31.45
C GLU A 325 -26.71 -17.92 -31.63
N ASP A 326 -26.58 -16.59 -31.60
CA ASP A 326 -25.26 -15.95 -31.65
C ASP A 326 -24.45 -16.24 -30.37
N MET A 327 -25.11 -16.33 -29.19
CA MET A 327 -24.43 -16.64 -27.92
C MET A 327 -23.71 -17.99 -27.97
N GLU A 328 -24.34 -19.05 -28.49
CA GLU A 328 -23.69 -20.37 -28.58
C GLU A 328 -22.44 -20.30 -29.46
N ARG A 329 -22.51 -19.57 -30.57
CA ARG A 329 -21.37 -19.33 -31.46
C ARG A 329 -20.25 -18.56 -30.76
N GLN A 330 -20.57 -17.51 -29.99
CA GLN A 330 -19.58 -16.76 -29.21
C GLN A 330 -18.89 -17.67 -28.18
N VAL A 331 -19.66 -18.47 -27.43
CA VAL A 331 -19.12 -19.41 -26.44
C VAL A 331 -18.21 -20.44 -27.11
N CYS A 332 -18.57 -20.95 -28.30
CA CYS A 332 -17.72 -21.87 -29.05
C CYS A 332 -16.37 -21.23 -29.44
N ILE A 333 -16.38 -19.99 -29.94
CA ILE A 333 -15.16 -19.27 -30.32
C ILE A 333 -14.29 -19.05 -29.07
N LEU A 334 -14.88 -18.61 -27.96
CA LEU A 334 -14.16 -18.35 -26.71
C LEU A 334 -13.62 -19.64 -26.09
N ALA A 335 -14.35 -20.75 -26.15
CA ALA A 335 -13.87 -22.05 -25.69
C ALA A 335 -12.69 -22.56 -26.54
N MET A 336 -12.76 -22.39 -27.86
CA MET A 336 -11.65 -22.70 -28.77
C MET A 336 -10.41 -21.86 -28.43
N LEU A 337 -10.57 -20.54 -28.21
CA LEU A 337 -9.45 -19.65 -27.87
C LEU A 337 -8.83 -19.99 -26.52
N GLN A 338 -9.63 -20.36 -25.51
CA GLN A 338 -9.13 -20.86 -24.23
C GLN A 338 -8.30 -22.14 -24.40
N HIS A 339 -8.77 -23.07 -25.23
CA HIS A 339 -8.03 -24.29 -25.54
C HIS A 339 -6.67 -23.98 -26.21
N CYS A 340 -6.66 -23.11 -27.22
CA CYS A 340 -5.43 -22.69 -27.89
C CYS A 340 -4.46 -21.92 -26.97
N ALA A 341 -4.98 -21.26 -25.92
CA ALA A 341 -4.17 -20.54 -24.94
C ALA A 341 -3.41 -21.47 -23.97
N LYS A 342 -3.79 -22.76 -23.86
CA LYS A 342 -3.07 -23.74 -23.04
C LYS A 342 -1.82 -24.25 -23.77
N THR A 343 -0.66 -24.14 -23.13
CA THR A 343 0.63 -24.54 -23.72
C THR A 343 0.74 -26.06 -23.94
N GLU A 344 0.14 -26.86 -23.05
CA GLU A 344 0.32 -28.32 -23.00
C GLU A 344 -0.61 -29.11 -23.94
N GLN A 345 -1.69 -28.49 -24.42
CA GLN A 345 -2.79 -29.20 -25.11
C GLN A 345 -2.94 -28.82 -26.60
N GLN A 346 -1.95 -28.18 -27.21
CA GLN A 346 -2.04 -27.68 -28.60
C GLN A 346 -2.33 -28.78 -29.65
N ASN A 347 -1.96 -30.03 -29.37
CA ASN A 347 -2.06 -31.14 -30.34
C ASN A 347 -3.25 -32.07 -30.10
N SER A 348 -3.99 -31.90 -29.01
CA SER A 348 -5.16 -32.72 -28.66
C SER A 348 -6.44 -31.89 -28.72
N GLY A 349 -7.56 -32.48 -29.12
CA GLY A 349 -8.86 -31.82 -28.99
C GLY A 349 -9.25 -31.64 -27.52
N PRO A 350 -10.13 -30.67 -27.19
CA PRO A 350 -10.60 -30.46 -25.83
C PRO A 350 -11.42 -31.66 -25.34
N SER A 351 -11.20 -32.06 -24.09
CA SER A 351 -12.03 -33.05 -23.41
C SER A 351 -13.39 -32.46 -23.02
N ARG A 352 -14.35 -33.29 -22.61
CA ARG A 352 -15.63 -32.80 -22.07
C ARG A 352 -15.42 -31.94 -20.81
N GLN A 353 -14.48 -32.33 -19.96
CA GLN A 353 -14.14 -31.57 -18.75
C GLN A 353 -13.55 -30.20 -19.09
N ASP A 354 -12.67 -30.12 -20.10
CA ASP A 354 -12.13 -28.83 -20.56
C ASP A 354 -13.25 -27.90 -21.03
N LEU A 355 -14.22 -28.42 -21.78
CA LEU A 355 -15.35 -27.62 -22.29
C LEU A 355 -16.29 -27.13 -21.18
N GLU A 356 -16.49 -27.93 -20.12
CA GLU A 356 -17.23 -27.51 -18.94
C GLU A 356 -16.50 -26.34 -18.22
N GLU A 357 -15.17 -26.43 -18.11
CA GLU A 357 -14.33 -25.36 -17.54
C GLU A 357 -14.28 -24.10 -18.42
N TYR A 358 -14.39 -24.25 -19.74
CA TYR A 358 -14.39 -23.13 -20.70
C TYR A 358 -15.73 -22.44 -20.85
N THR A 359 -16.80 -22.99 -20.27
CA THR A 359 -18.17 -22.48 -20.41
C THR A 359 -18.56 -21.68 -19.16
N PRO A 360 -19.15 -20.48 -19.31
CA PRO A 360 -19.63 -19.69 -18.17
C PRO A 360 -20.60 -20.48 -17.30
N LYS A 361 -20.43 -20.41 -15.99
CA LYS A 361 -21.26 -21.16 -15.01
C LYS A 361 -22.76 -20.92 -15.20
N THR A 362 -23.15 -19.74 -15.65
CA THR A 362 -24.55 -19.36 -15.90
C THR A 362 -25.15 -20.04 -17.13
N LEU A 363 -24.33 -20.58 -18.04
CA LEU A 363 -24.74 -21.14 -19.33
C LEU A 363 -24.52 -22.65 -19.44
N GLN A 364 -23.86 -23.27 -18.46
CA GLN A 364 -23.54 -24.71 -18.46
C GLN A 364 -24.80 -25.60 -18.59
N SER A 365 -25.95 -25.17 -18.05
CA SER A 365 -27.21 -25.92 -18.16
C SER A 365 -27.94 -25.73 -19.50
N SER A 366 -27.60 -24.68 -20.24
CA SER A 366 -28.32 -24.30 -21.48
C SER A 366 -27.63 -24.80 -22.74
N ILE A 367 -26.32 -25.05 -22.69
CA ILE A 367 -25.53 -25.46 -23.86
C ILE A 367 -25.31 -26.98 -23.83
N SER A 368 -25.60 -27.65 -24.95
CA SER A 368 -25.32 -29.09 -25.09
C SER A 368 -23.81 -29.34 -25.18
N PRO A 369 -23.21 -30.13 -24.24
CA PRO A 369 -21.77 -30.40 -24.25
C PRO A 369 -21.29 -31.10 -25.54
N GLN A 370 -22.13 -31.98 -26.10
CA GLN A 370 -21.80 -32.70 -27.33
C GLN A 370 -21.80 -31.78 -28.56
N ALA A 371 -22.76 -30.85 -28.63
CA ALA A 371 -22.81 -29.87 -29.72
C ALA A 371 -21.61 -28.92 -29.66
N LEU A 372 -21.29 -28.43 -28.46
CA LEU A 372 -20.12 -27.59 -28.20
C LEU A 372 -18.81 -28.30 -28.60
N GLN A 373 -18.64 -29.57 -28.20
CA GLN A 373 -17.45 -30.35 -28.54
C GLN A 373 -17.27 -30.51 -30.06
N ASN A 374 -18.35 -30.83 -30.78
CA ASN A 374 -18.31 -30.99 -32.23
C ASN A 374 -17.96 -29.67 -32.93
N GLN A 375 -18.57 -28.55 -32.50
CA GLN A 375 -18.32 -27.23 -33.08
C GLN A 375 -16.90 -26.73 -32.79
N VAL A 376 -16.42 -26.84 -31.55
CA VAL A 376 -15.04 -26.46 -31.20
C VAL A 376 -14.03 -27.31 -31.96
N GLY A 377 -14.26 -28.62 -32.06
CA GLY A 377 -13.41 -29.52 -32.85
C GLY A 377 -13.38 -29.16 -34.34
N MET A 378 -14.51 -28.76 -34.92
CA MET A 378 -14.57 -28.27 -36.30
C MET A 378 -13.80 -26.95 -36.47
N LEU A 379 -13.95 -26.01 -35.53
CA LEU A 379 -13.24 -24.72 -35.56
C LEU A 379 -11.72 -24.91 -35.47
N LEU A 380 -11.24 -25.83 -34.61
CA LEU A 380 -9.81 -26.16 -34.48
C LEU A 380 -9.22 -26.76 -35.76
N ARG A 381 -10.00 -27.53 -36.53
CA ARG A 381 -9.54 -28.13 -37.81
C ARG A 381 -9.56 -27.15 -38.97
N THR A 382 -10.45 -26.16 -38.93
CA THR A 382 -10.68 -25.23 -40.04
C THR A 382 -9.89 -23.93 -39.91
N ARG A 383 -9.54 -23.51 -38.69
CA ARG A 383 -8.70 -22.33 -38.45
C ARG A 383 -7.21 -22.68 -38.45
N GLN A 384 -6.40 -21.68 -38.79
CA GLN A 384 -4.95 -21.74 -38.63
C GLN A 384 -4.58 -21.92 -37.15
N ALA A 385 -3.55 -22.74 -36.89
CA ALA A 385 -3.00 -22.91 -35.55
C ALA A 385 -2.54 -21.55 -34.97
N LEU A 386 -3.07 -21.19 -33.81
CA LEU A 386 -2.74 -19.96 -33.10
C LEU A 386 -1.66 -20.23 -32.05
N ARG A 387 -0.70 -19.30 -31.89
CA ARG A 387 0.20 -19.34 -30.74
C ARG A 387 -0.60 -19.01 -29.47
N PRO A 388 -0.22 -19.55 -28.30
CA PRO A 388 -0.94 -19.29 -27.06
C PRO A 388 -1.12 -17.80 -26.73
N LEU A 389 -0.11 -16.98 -27.02
CA LEU A 389 -0.20 -15.53 -26.82
C LEU A 389 -1.25 -14.89 -27.73
N ASP A 390 -1.26 -15.25 -29.02
CA ASP A 390 -2.23 -14.71 -29.99
C ASP A 390 -3.66 -15.17 -29.65
N ALA A 391 -3.82 -16.40 -29.12
CA ALA A 391 -5.10 -16.92 -28.66
C ALA A 391 -5.63 -16.11 -27.45
N LYS A 392 -4.77 -15.77 -26.49
CA LYS A 392 -5.12 -14.89 -25.36
C LYS A 392 -5.53 -13.50 -25.82
N ILE A 393 -4.77 -12.89 -26.73
CA ILE A 393 -5.09 -11.56 -27.28
C ILE A 393 -6.44 -11.59 -28.01
N GLN A 394 -6.65 -12.58 -28.88
CA GLN A 394 -7.93 -12.74 -29.59
C GLN A 394 -9.10 -13.00 -28.63
N PHE A 395 -8.88 -13.74 -27.54
CA PHE A 395 -9.91 -13.94 -26.52
C PHE A 395 -10.32 -12.60 -25.89
N ILE A 396 -9.35 -11.79 -25.46
CA ILE A 396 -9.61 -10.48 -24.86
C ILE A 396 -10.35 -9.58 -25.87
N GLU A 397 -9.88 -9.49 -27.11
CA GLU A 397 -10.50 -8.68 -28.16
C GLU A 397 -11.92 -9.15 -28.53
N HIS A 398 -12.22 -10.44 -28.35
CA HIS A 398 -13.57 -10.96 -28.55
C HIS A 398 -14.47 -10.59 -27.38
N VAL A 399 -14.03 -10.81 -26.13
CA VAL A 399 -14.81 -10.47 -24.94
C VAL A 399 -15.03 -8.96 -24.79
N LYS A 400 -14.06 -8.14 -25.21
CA LYS A 400 -14.16 -6.67 -25.23
C LYS A 400 -15.34 -6.15 -26.06
N LYS A 401 -15.78 -6.91 -27.07
CA LYS A 401 -16.93 -6.56 -27.92
C LYS A 401 -18.27 -6.99 -27.33
N LEU A 402 -18.25 -7.80 -26.26
CA LEU A 402 -19.47 -8.27 -25.62
C LEU A 402 -20.09 -7.16 -24.75
N PRO A 403 -21.41 -7.19 -24.58
CA PRO A 403 -22.09 -6.31 -23.64
C PRO A 403 -21.49 -6.41 -22.23
N PHE A 404 -21.50 -5.30 -21.50
CA PHE A 404 -21.04 -5.23 -20.10
C PHE A 404 -19.54 -5.47 -19.88
N PHE A 405 -18.72 -5.57 -20.93
CA PHE A 405 -17.28 -5.46 -20.78
C PHE A 405 -16.92 -4.13 -20.08
N GLY A 406 -16.00 -4.19 -19.12
CA GLY A 406 -15.57 -3.04 -18.34
C GLY A 406 -16.54 -2.57 -17.25
N TYR A 407 -17.69 -3.24 -17.08
CA TYR A 407 -18.60 -2.99 -15.97
C TYR A 407 -18.26 -3.85 -14.75
N ASN A 408 -18.36 -3.23 -13.58
CA ASN A 408 -18.39 -3.93 -12.31
C ASN A 408 -19.84 -4.33 -12.01
N ILE A 409 -20.11 -5.64 -12.07
CA ILE A 409 -21.47 -6.20 -12.01
C ILE A 409 -21.79 -6.73 -10.61
N PHE A 410 -22.94 -6.30 -10.07
CA PHE A 410 -23.42 -6.65 -8.74
C PHE A 410 -24.84 -7.23 -8.82
N PHE A 411 -25.05 -8.39 -8.20
CA PHE A 411 -26.39 -8.96 -8.09
C PHE A 411 -27.17 -8.27 -6.97
N VAL A 412 -28.37 -7.77 -7.28
CA VAL A 412 -29.20 -7.04 -6.33
C VAL A 412 -30.52 -7.77 -6.15
N LYS A 413 -30.85 -8.06 -4.88
CA LYS A 413 -32.08 -8.78 -4.50
C LYS A 413 -33.28 -7.86 -4.28
N LYS A 414 -33.04 -6.61 -3.90
CA LYS A 414 -34.09 -5.62 -3.60
C LYS A 414 -33.59 -4.22 -3.95
N VAL A 415 -34.47 -3.42 -4.53
CA VAL A 415 -34.26 -2.01 -4.86
C VAL A 415 -35.48 -1.23 -4.36
N SER A 416 -35.28 0.01 -3.90
CA SER A 416 -36.38 0.87 -3.43
C SER A 416 -37.20 1.46 -4.57
N ASP A 417 -36.58 1.67 -5.73
CA ASP A 417 -37.22 2.10 -6.96
C ASP A 417 -38.07 0.98 -7.56
N ARG A 418 -39.37 1.25 -7.74
CA ARG A 418 -40.35 0.30 -8.27
C ARG A 418 -40.31 0.15 -9.78
N THR A 419 -39.60 1.03 -10.48
CA THR A 419 -39.46 0.97 -11.94
C THR A 419 -38.44 -0.07 -12.39
N ILE A 420 -37.54 -0.48 -11.50
CA ILE A 420 -36.47 -1.44 -11.79
C ILE A 420 -36.98 -2.86 -11.52
N PRO A 421 -36.90 -3.78 -12.51
CA PRO A 421 -37.34 -5.15 -12.32
C PRO A 421 -36.42 -5.89 -11.34
N MET A 422 -36.97 -6.87 -10.59
CA MET A 422 -36.27 -7.61 -9.55
C MET A 422 -36.50 -9.13 -9.71
N PRO A 423 -35.48 -10.00 -9.48
CA PRO A 423 -34.08 -9.67 -9.19
C PRO A 423 -33.32 -9.14 -10.42
N CYS A 424 -32.29 -8.31 -10.21
CA CYS A 424 -31.53 -7.69 -11.30
C CYS A 424 -30.02 -7.61 -11.00
N TYR A 425 -29.27 -7.19 -12.01
CA TYR A 425 -27.85 -6.90 -11.91
C TYR A 425 -27.61 -5.41 -12.11
N PHE A 426 -26.80 -4.80 -11.26
CA PHE A 426 -26.31 -3.44 -11.46
C PHE A 426 -24.91 -3.48 -12.07
N GLY A 427 -24.73 -2.80 -13.18
CA GLY A 427 -23.42 -2.54 -13.77
C GLY A 427 -22.98 -1.12 -13.44
N VAL A 428 -21.76 -1.01 -12.90
CA VAL A 428 -21.12 0.28 -12.61
C VAL A 428 -19.83 0.38 -13.43
N ASN A 429 -19.69 1.44 -14.21
CA ASN A 429 -18.39 1.84 -14.77
C ASN A 429 -18.09 3.32 -14.42
N LYS A 430 -17.07 3.90 -15.04
CA LYS A 430 -16.68 5.30 -14.78
C LYS A 430 -17.73 6.32 -15.27
N GLU A 431 -18.54 5.98 -16.25
CA GLU A 431 -19.42 6.89 -16.98
C GLU A 431 -20.89 6.77 -16.59
N GLU A 432 -21.36 5.54 -16.34
CA GLU A 432 -22.77 5.26 -16.16
C GLU A 432 -23.06 4.12 -15.16
N LEU A 433 -24.28 4.18 -14.62
CA LEU A 433 -24.92 3.14 -13.82
C LEU A 433 -26.05 2.52 -14.63
N ILE A 434 -26.08 1.20 -14.73
CA ILE A 434 -27.11 0.47 -15.46
C ILE A 434 -27.76 -0.60 -14.58
N ALA A 435 -29.05 -0.83 -14.76
CA ALA A 435 -29.75 -2.01 -14.25
C ALA A 435 -30.05 -2.97 -15.40
N VAL A 436 -29.78 -4.25 -15.18
CA VAL A 436 -30.00 -5.33 -16.14
C VAL A 436 -30.95 -6.33 -15.52
N ASP A 437 -32.09 -6.55 -16.16
CA ASP A 437 -33.08 -7.51 -15.69
C ASP A 437 -32.50 -8.93 -15.61
N GLY A 438 -32.79 -9.65 -14.52
CA GLY A 438 -32.20 -10.96 -14.26
C GLY A 438 -32.57 -12.03 -15.28
N ALA A 439 -33.79 -11.95 -15.85
CA ALA A 439 -34.36 -12.98 -16.71
C ALA A 439 -34.29 -12.61 -18.20
N THR A 440 -34.74 -11.41 -18.55
CA THR A 440 -34.82 -10.89 -19.92
C THR A 440 -33.52 -10.23 -20.39
N LYS A 441 -32.60 -9.92 -19.45
CA LYS A 441 -31.34 -9.19 -19.71
C LYS A 441 -31.54 -7.81 -20.36
N VAL A 442 -32.75 -7.25 -20.27
CA VAL A 442 -33.04 -5.89 -20.72
C VAL A 442 -32.27 -4.89 -19.85
N CYS A 443 -31.60 -3.94 -20.49
CA CYS A 443 -30.77 -2.94 -19.84
C CYS A 443 -31.52 -1.60 -19.75
N GLN A 444 -31.53 -1.01 -18.56
CA GLN A 444 -32.05 0.32 -18.27
C GLN A 444 -30.93 1.19 -17.70
N ARG A 445 -30.72 2.37 -18.30
CA ARG A 445 -29.81 3.39 -17.76
C ARG A 445 -30.42 4.05 -16.54
N ILE A 446 -29.63 4.20 -15.49
CA ILE A 446 -30.04 4.88 -14.26
C ILE A 446 -29.40 6.27 -14.29
N PRO A 447 -30.21 7.34 -14.38
CA PRO A 447 -29.68 8.69 -14.30
C PRO A 447 -29.03 8.94 -12.92
N PRO A 448 -27.99 9.78 -12.86
CA PRO A 448 -27.20 10.04 -11.65
C PRO A 448 -27.99 10.68 -10.51
#